data_AF-U7PP74-F1
#
_entry.id   AF-U7PP74-F1
#
_cell.length_a   1.000
_cell.length_b   1.000
_cell.length_c   1.000
_cell.angle_alpha   90.00
_cell.angle_beta   90.00
_cell.angle_gamma   90.00
#
_symmetry.space_group_name_H-M   'P 1'
#
loop_
_entity.id
_entity.type
_entity.pdbx_description
1 polymer ?
#
loop_
_entity_poly.entity_id
_entity_poly.type
_entity_poly.pdbx_seq_one_letter_code
_entity_poly.pdbx_strand_id
1 'polypeptide(L)' 'MGQFDWFSKIGATKEAVATLNDQPVLFFILLAVLATLGIEITLMWFIHHATLKPDQKKKKEKGGKKPPAKK' A
#
# COMPACT_ATOMS: atom_id res chain seq x y z
N MET A 1 16.54 -16.10 21.10
CA MET A 1 15.66 -15.05 20.56
C MET A 1 15.43 -15.37 19.12
N GLY A 2 14.18 -15.51 18.71
CA GLY A 2 13.80 -15.73 17.32
C GLY A 2 14.11 -14.50 16.47
N GLN A 3 14.33 -14.72 15.18
CA GLN A 3 14.65 -13.66 14.21
C GLN A 3 13.56 -12.56 14.19
N PHE A 4 12.31 -12.92 14.43
CA PHE A 4 11.16 -12.03 14.35
C PHE A 4 10.62 -11.56 15.71
N ASP A 5 11.33 -11.81 16.82
CA ASP A 5 10.86 -11.39 18.17
C ASP A 5 10.67 -9.87 18.28
N TRP A 6 11.39 -9.09 17.47
CA TRP A 6 11.20 -7.65 17.41
C TRP A 6 9.83 -7.22 16.86
N PHE A 7 9.11 -8.11 16.16
CA PHE A 7 7.74 -7.84 15.69
C PHE A 7 6.78 -7.61 16.86
N SER A 8 7.04 -8.18 18.04
CA SER A 8 6.27 -7.85 19.24
C SER A 8 6.36 -6.36 19.63
N LYS A 9 7.45 -5.67 19.27
CA LYS A 9 7.62 -4.22 19.54
C LYS A 9 6.75 -3.35 18.64
N ILE A 10 6.36 -3.85 17.46
CA ILE A 10 5.45 -3.17 16.53
C ILE A 10 3.98 -3.61 16.72
N GLY A 11 3.70 -4.41 17.76
CA GLY A 11 2.36 -4.85 18.11
C GLY A 11 1.92 -6.17 17.48
N ALA A 12 2.85 -6.97 16.92
CA ALA A 12 2.50 -8.32 16.47
C ALA A 12 2.19 -9.23 17.66
N THR A 13 1.17 -10.08 17.50
CA THR A 13 0.80 -11.06 18.53
C THR A 13 1.88 -12.14 18.66
N LYS A 14 1.90 -12.84 19.80
CA LYS A 14 2.89 -13.90 20.06
C LYS A 14 2.79 -15.04 19.05
N GLU A 15 1.58 -15.34 18.60
CA GLU A 15 1.27 -16.37 17.60
C GLU A 15 1.82 -15.98 16.22
N ALA A 16 1.70 -14.70 15.85
CA ALA A 16 2.28 -14.20 14.59
C ALA A 16 3.82 -14.28 14.62
N VAL A 17 4.43 -13.88 15.74
CA VAL A 17 5.89 -13.98 15.93
C VAL A 17 6.36 -15.44 15.89
N ALA A 18 5.65 -16.34 16.56
CA ALA A 18 5.95 -17.77 16.54
C ALA A 18 5.87 -18.34 15.12
N THR A 19 4.80 -18.04 14.38
CA THR A 19 4.61 -18.50 13.00
C THR A 19 5.73 -18.03 12.08
N LEU A 20 6.15 -16.77 12.19
CA LEU A 20 7.26 -16.23 11.38
C LEU A 20 8.61 -16.85 11.76
N ASN A 21 8.84 -17.14 13.04
CA ASN A 21 10.05 -17.83 13.49
C ASN A 21 10.08 -19.30 13.05
N ASP A 22 8.94 -19.99 13.01
CA ASP A 22 8.81 -21.36 12.51
C ASP A 22 8.98 -21.42 10.99
N GLN A 23 8.54 -20.37 10.28
CA GLN A 23 8.58 -20.29 8.82
C GLN A 23 9.22 -18.98 8.32
N PRO A 24 10.54 -18.80 8.44
CA PRO A 24 11.19 -17.55 8.02
C PRO A 24 11.01 -17.21 6.53
N VAL A 25 10.83 -18.23 5.68
CA VAL A 25 10.56 -18.05 4.24
C VAL A 25 9.21 -17.36 4.01
N LEU A 26 8.21 -17.59 4.87
CA LEU A 26 6.89 -16.94 4.78
C LEU A 26 7.02 -15.42 4.82
N PHE A 27 7.91 -14.88 5.66
CA PHE A 27 8.17 -13.45 5.73
C PHE A 27 8.62 -12.88 4.38
N PHE A 28 9.56 -13.56 3.70
CA PHE A 28 10.06 -13.12 2.40
C PHE A 28 8.99 -13.22 1.31
N ILE A 29 8.14 -14.24 1.35
CA ILE A 29 6.99 -14.36 0.46
C ILE A 29 6.02 -13.20 0.69
N LEU A 30 5.68 -12.90 1.93
CA LEU A 30 4.79 -11.77 2.27
C LEU A 30 5.39 -10.44 1.80
N LEU A 31 6.70 -10.24 1.97
CA LEU A 31 7.39 -9.05 1.49
C LEU A 31 7.36 -8.96 -0.04
N ALA A 32 7.59 -10.06 -0.76
CA ALA A 32 7.50 -10.12 -2.22
C ALA A 32 6.09 -9.82 -2.74
N VAL A 33 5.05 -10.33 -2.06
CA VAL A 33 3.64 -10.03 -2.37
C VAL A 33 3.36 -8.54 -2.14
N LEU A 34 3.77 -7.98 -1.01
CA LEU A 34 3.60 -6.55 -0.72
C LEU A 34 4.34 -5.67 -1.75
N ALA A 35 5.54 -6.05 -2.16
CA ALA A 35 6.30 -5.34 -3.19
C ALA A 35 5.59 -5.39 -4.55
N THR A 36 5.11 -6.57 -4.95
CA THR A 36 4.35 -6.75 -6.19
C THR A 36 3.08 -5.89 -6.20
N LEU A 37 2.29 -5.93 -5.12
CA LEU A 37 1.09 -5.10 -4.98
C LEU A 37 1.41 -3.60 -5.01
N GLY A 38 2.49 -3.18 -4.37
CA GLY A 38 2.97 -1.79 -4.42
C GLY A 38 3.32 -1.35 -5.84
N ILE A 39 3.99 -2.21 -6.60
CA ILE A 39 4.31 -1.95 -8.02
C ILE A 39 3.03 -1.89 -8.86
N GLU A 40 2.10 -2.82 -8.68
CA GLU A 40 0.81 -2.82 -9.40
C GLU A 40 0.04 -1.53 -9.15
N ILE A 41 -0.09 -1.09 -7.89
CA ILE A 41 -0.75 0.17 -7.55
C ILE A 41 -0.03 1.37 -8.19
N THR A 42 1.30 1.38 -8.14
CA THR A 42 2.11 2.46 -8.72
C THR A 42 1.96 2.52 -10.24
N LEU A 43 1.99 1.37 -10.92
CA LEU A 43 1.79 1.27 -12.36
C LEU A 43 0.36 1.64 -12.75
N MET A 44 -0.65 1.17 -12.01
CA MET A 44 -2.04 1.57 -12.23
C MET A 44 -2.22 3.07 -12.08
N TRP A 45 -1.66 3.67 -11.04
CA TRP A 45 -1.69 5.12 -10.84
C TRP A 45 -1.00 5.85 -11.99
N PHE A 46 0.19 5.40 -12.40
CA PHE A 46 0.94 5.98 -13.51
C PHE A 46 0.15 5.91 -14.82
N ILE A 47 -0.36 4.73 -15.18
CA ILE A 47 -1.16 4.52 -16.40
C ILE A 47 -2.45 5.35 -16.34
N HIS A 48 -3.13 5.37 -15.18
CA HIS A 48 -4.33 6.17 -14.98
C HIS A 48 -4.05 7.63 -15.30
N HIS A 49 -2.96 8.21 -14.79
CA HIS A 49 -2.62 9.60 -15.03
C HIS A 49 -2.07 9.89 -16.44
N ALA A 50 -1.30 8.97 -17.02
CA ALA A 50 -0.76 9.11 -18.38
C ALA A 50 -1.87 9.03 -19.45
N THR A 51 -2.90 8.23 -19.21
CA THR A 51 -4.04 8.04 -20.14
C THR A 51 -5.21 9.01 -19.93
N LEU A 52 -5.12 9.94 -18.94
CA LEU A 52 -6.13 10.97 -18.76
C LEU A 52 -6.26 11.83 -20.03
N LYS A 53 -7.46 11.80 -20.63
CA LYS A 53 -7.77 12.62 -21.81
C LYS A 53 -7.68 14.11 -21.46
N PRO A 54 -7.34 14.99 -22.41
CA PRO A 54 -7.25 16.44 -22.18
C PRO A 54 -8.52 17.03 -21.53
N ASP A 55 -9.71 16.59 -21.96
CA ASP A 55 -10.99 17.00 -21.36
C ASP A 55 -11.13 16.61 -19.88
N GLN A 56 -10.56 15.47 -19.46
CA GLN A 56 -10.56 15.04 -18.06
C GLN A 56 -9.57 15.86 -17.22
N LYS A 57 -8.43 16.27 -17.80
CA LYS A 57 -7.47 17.17 -17.13
C LYS A 57 -8.11 18.54 -16.85
N LYS A 58 -8.82 19.12 -17.84
CA LYS A 58 -9.53 20.41 -17.69
C LYS A 58 -10.62 20.39 -16.61
N LYS A 59 -11.33 19.26 -16.45
CA LYS A 59 -12.32 19.11 -15.36
C LYS A 59 -11.67 19.09 -13.98
N LYS A 60 -10.47 18.49 -13.82
CA LYS A 60 -9.72 18.54 -12.56
C LYS A 60 -9.30 19.98 -12.22
N GLU A 61 -8.88 20.77 -13.21
CA GLU A 61 -8.52 22.19 -12.99
C GLU A 61 -9.72 23.05 -12.59
N LYS A 62 -10.89 22.83 -13.22
CA LYS A 62 -12.09 23.65 -12.93
C LYS A 62 -12.86 23.19 -11.68
N GLY A 63 -12.71 21.93 -11.25
CA GLY A 63 -13.44 21.35 -10.12
C GLY A 63 -12.78 21.54 -8.74
N GLY A 64 -11.49 21.88 -8.68
CA GLY A 64 -10.72 21.95 -7.43
C GLY A 64 -11.07 23.10 -6.49
N LYS A 65 -12.09 23.92 -6.80
CA LYS A 65 -12.44 25.12 -6.03
C LYS A 65 -13.92 25.27 -5.67
N LYS A 66 -14.62 24.16 -5.41
CA LYS A 66 -15.84 24.23 -4.59
C LYS A 66 -15.54 23.61 -3.22
N PRO A 67 -15.24 24.44 -2.19
CA PRO A 67 -15.23 23.97 -0.81
C PRO A 67 -16.61 23.37 -0.50
N PRO A 68 -16.68 22.37 0.39
CA PRO A 68 -17.94 21.75 0.74
C PRO A 68 -18.91 22.83 1.19
N ALA A 69 -20.08 22.88 0.57
CA ALA A 69 -21.15 23.77 0.95
C ALA A 69 -21.43 23.54 2.45
N LYS A 70 -21.00 24.48 3.29
CA LYS A 70 -21.52 24.61 4.64
C LYS A 70 -23.02 24.88 4.51
N LYS A 71 -23.85 23.92 4.89
CA LYS A 71 -25.09 24.10 5.65
C LYS A 71 -25.68 22.74 6.00
#